data_AF-A0A418YIF7-F1
#
_entry.id   AF-A0A418YIF7-F1
#
_cell.length_a   1.000
_cell.length_b   1.000
_cell.length_c   1.000
_cell.angle_alpha   90.00
_cell.angle_beta   90.00
_cell.angle_gamma   90.00
#
_symmetry.space_group_name_H-M   'P 1'
#
loop_
_entity.id
_entity.type
_entity.pdbx_description
1 polymer ?
#
loop_
_entity_poly.entity_id
_entity_poly.type
_entity_poly.pdbx_seq_one_letter_code
_entity_poly.pdbx_strand_id
1 'polypeptide(L)'
;MHRCHVKISANHRKAALTGAIRGTGVVTISNLIGAAAQAEGKSVQALDLTGLAQKFGAVYCHLKVADNADQLRATRLSVGQCDLLIGADLVTAASDESLSRLRSGATVAVVNDHATVTGAFTRDRDFTVPVFAQRAAIERFCGAGRVTFIEATELAEQLTGNTIGANIMLLGFTCQMGWLPVGHGSLEQAIESNGVAVPANLQAFALGRMLAHDPAAVTKLAEAGKPRRDSLAMSETVDELVERRRVDLVAYQGEALAARFLSLVESARQAEKLIAPLSSSLTEAVARNFYKLLAYKDEYEVARLFSDGTFLDTLKQGFSGDYTLRFHMAPPIFSKLDPATSRPRKREFKPWMLYGLRFLSKFNGLRGTVLDPFGYSEERRAERALIERYEMFMRDILGQLSVVKFDHALALARWPQMIRGYGPVKTESMIKADLALPSLRAAFDANPSDYTSHPPKVATA
;
A
#
# COMPACT_ATOMS: atom_id res chain seq x y z
N MET A 1 23.01 22.52 16.83
CA MET A 1 21.77 23.27 17.17
C MET A 1 20.85 22.34 17.96
N HIS A 2 20.22 22.86 19.02
CA HIS A 2 19.79 22.16 20.25
C HIS A 2 19.18 20.75 20.10
N ARG A 3 19.94 19.70 20.48
CA ARG A 3 19.39 18.38 20.81
C ARG A 3 18.83 18.44 22.22
N CYS A 4 17.51 18.50 22.34
CA CYS A 4 16.81 18.41 23.61
C CYS A 4 17.01 16.99 24.18
N HIS A 5 18.03 16.81 25.02
CA HIS A 5 18.25 15.56 25.75
C HIS A 5 17.20 15.44 26.85
N VAL A 6 16.05 14.84 26.55
CA VAL A 6 15.10 14.41 27.57
C VAL A 6 15.73 13.24 28.33
N LYS A 7 16.52 13.54 29.36
CA LYS A 7 16.91 12.55 30.37
C LYS A 7 15.67 12.25 31.22
N ILE A 8 15.04 11.12 30.93
CA ILE A 8 13.96 10.59 31.76
C ILE A 8 14.63 10.05 33.04
N SER A 9 14.33 10.67 34.19
CA SER A 9 14.91 10.38 35.51
C SER A 9 14.84 8.88 35.87
N ALA A 10 15.91 8.37 36.48
CA ALA A 10 16.18 6.95 36.71
C ALA A 10 15.44 6.31 37.91
N ASN A 11 14.58 7.05 38.62
CA ASN A 11 14.11 6.62 39.94
C ASN A 11 12.69 6.04 40.04
N HIS A 12 11.98 5.78 38.94
CA HIS A 12 10.62 5.23 39.03
C HIS A 12 10.30 4.24 37.91
N ARG A 13 9.56 3.17 38.27
CA ARG A 13 8.83 2.22 37.41
C ARG A 13 8.59 2.78 36.01
N LYS A 14 9.09 2.08 34.98
CA LYS A 14 8.84 2.45 33.59
C LYS A 14 7.79 1.54 32.97
N ALA A 15 6.84 2.16 32.28
CA ALA A 15 5.78 1.50 31.54
C ALA A 15 5.97 1.73 30.03
N ALA A 16 6.20 0.65 29.29
CA ALA A 16 6.26 0.65 27.84
C ALA A 16 5.01 -0.02 27.26
N LEU A 17 4.46 0.57 26.20
CA LEU A 17 3.44 -0.05 25.35
C LEU A 17 4.06 -0.28 23.97
N THR A 18 3.99 -1.50 23.48
CA THR A 18 4.28 -1.80 22.07
C THR A 18 2.99 -2.23 21.38
N GLY A 19 2.80 -1.86 20.11
CA GLY A 19 1.56 -2.19 19.38
C GLY A 19 1.78 -2.37 17.88
N ALA A 20 1.14 -3.39 17.28
CA ALA A 20 1.18 -3.69 15.84
C ALA A 20 -0.13 -4.29 15.29
N ILE A 21 -0.43 -4.12 14.00
CA ILE A 21 -1.50 -4.83 13.24
C ILE A 21 -1.16 -6.33 13.09
N ARG A 22 0.09 -6.74 13.33
CA ARG A 22 0.53 -8.14 13.26
C ARG A 22 1.46 -8.49 14.42
N GLY A 23 1.03 -9.46 15.23
CA GLY A 23 1.54 -9.65 16.59
C GLY A 23 2.92 -10.25 16.79
N THR A 24 3.55 -10.88 15.80
CA THR A 24 4.81 -11.61 16.08
C THR A 24 5.96 -10.67 16.43
N GLY A 25 6.10 -9.55 15.72
CA GLY A 25 7.26 -8.66 15.92
C GLY A 25 7.19 -7.79 17.18
N VAL A 26 6.00 -7.35 17.61
CA VAL A 26 5.85 -6.55 18.85
C VAL A 26 5.97 -7.38 20.12
N VAL A 27 5.50 -8.63 20.08
CA VAL A 27 5.73 -9.60 21.15
C VAL A 27 7.23 -9.90 21.26
N THR A 28 7.95 -10.04 20.13
CA THR A 28 9.41 -10.18 20.15
C THR A 28 10.10 -8.99 20.82
N ILE A 29 9.76 -7.74 20.46
CA ILE A 29 10.35 -6.56 21.12
C ILE A 29 10.07 -6.60 22.64
N SER A 30 8.83 -6.87 23.04
CA SER A 30 8.44 -6.93 24.45
C SER A 30 9.27 -7.98 25.21
N ASN A 31 9.43 -9.17 24.64
CA ASN A 31 10.21 -10.26 25.21
C ASN A 31 11.71 -9.92 25.30
N LEU A 32 12.28 -9.26 24.28
CA LEU A 32 13.68 -8.83 24.30
C LEU A 32 13.94 -7.81 25.43
N ILE A 33 13.06 -6.82 25.59
CA ILE A 33 13.17 -5.85 26.68
C ILE A 33 12.99 -6.56 28.03
N GLY A 34 12.06 -7.50 28.13
CA GLY A 34 11.82 -8.28 29.34
C GLY A 34 13.02 -9.14 29.75
N ALA A 35 13.62 -9.86 28.80
CA ALA A 35 14.82 -10.66 29.03
C ALA A 35 16.01 -9.79 29.43
N ALA A 36 16.21 -8.65 28.76
CA ALA A 36 17.24 -7.67 29.12
C ALA A 36 17.04 -7.11 30.54
N ALA A 37 15.80 -6.85 30.94
CA ALA A 37 15.49 -6.34 32.27
C ALA A 37 15.74 -7.39 33.36
N GLN A 38 15.38 -8.65 33.11
CA GLN A 38 15.66 -9.76 34.03
C GLN A 38 17.17 -9.99 34.20
N ALA A 39 17.95 -9.88 33.11
CA ALA A 39 19.41 -9.96 33.18
C ALA A 39 20.03 -8.84 34.04
N GLU A 40 19.36 -7.68 34.14
CA GLU A 40 19.74 -6.56 35.01
C GLU A 40 19.17 -6.66 36.44
N GLY A 41 18.54 -7.78 36.81
CA GLY A 41 17.94 -7.98 38.13
C GLY A 41 16.62 -7.23 38.36
N LYS A 42 15.99 -6.70 37.31
CA LYS A 42 14.72 -5.99 37.39
C LYS A 42 13.53 -6.94 37.30
N SER A 43 12.42 -6.52 37.90
CA SER A 43 11.14 -7.22 37.79
C SER A 43 10.39 -6.76 36.54
N VAL A 44 9.75 -7.71 35.85
CA VAL A 44 9.04 -7.48 34.59
C VAL A 44 7.62 -8.05 34.68
N GLN A 45 6.66 -7.32 34.13
CA GLN A 45 5.30 -7.79 33.93
C GLN A 45 4.84 -7.44 32.52
N ALA A 46 4.45 -8.46 31.74
CA ALA A 46 4.02 -8.32 30.36
C ALA A 46 2.57 -8.82 30.20
N LEU A 47 1.80 -8.16 29.36
CA LEU A 47 0.46 -8.59 28.92
C LEU A 47 0.35 -8.41 27.43
N ASP A 48 0.15 -9.52 26.72
CA ASP A 48 -0.11 -9.53 25.28
C ASP A 48 -1.61 -9.62 25.02
N LEU A 49 -2.15 -8.60 24.37
CA LEU A 49 -3.54 -8.53 23.92
C LEU A 49 -3.57 -8.76 22.41
N THR A 50 -4.04 -9.93 21.98
CA THR A 50 -4.24 -10.23 20.56
C THR A 50 -5.70 -10.04 20.19
N GLY A 51 -5.96 -9.29 19.12
CA GLY A 51 -7.30 -9.17 18.56
C GLY A 51 -7.82 -10.52 18.04
N LEU A 52 -9.15 -10.70 18.02
CA LEU A 52 -9.81 -11.93 17.54
C LEU A 52 -9.53 -12.26 16.06
N ALA A 53 -9.04 -11.30 15.28
CA ALA A 53 -8.76 -11.48 13.86
C ALA A 53 -7.39 -12.16 13.64
N GLN A 54 -7.41 -13.36 13.05
CA GLN A 54 -6.22 -14.16 12.74
C GLN A 54 -5.25 -13.49 11.74
N LYS A 55 -5.77 -12.56 10.90
CA LYS A 55 -4.98 -11.72 10.00
C LYS A 55 -5.51 -10.28 10.12
N PHE A 56 -4.61 -9.30 10.17
CA PHE A 56 -4.93 -7.86 10.28
C PHE A 56 -5.53 -7.42 11.63
N GLY A 57 -5.47 -8.25 12.67
CA GLY A 57 -5.90 -7.90 14.02
C GLY A 57 -4.81 -7.18 14.80
N ALA A 58 -5.14 -6.04 15.41
CA ALA A 58 -4.23 -5.33 16.29
C ALA A 58 -3.78 -6.21 17.46
N VAL A 59 -2.50 -6.11 17.79
CA VAL A 59 -1.83 -6.77 18.90
C VAL A 59 -1.11 -5.70 19.72
N TYR A 60 -1.32 -5.72 21.03
CA TYR A 60 -0.71 -4.80 21.98
C TYR A 60 0.06 -5.59 23.03
N CYS A 61 1.28 -5.16 23.34
CA CYS A 61 2.05 -5.70 24.45
C CYS A 61 2.23 -4.59 25.49
N HIS A 62 1.61 -4.75 26.65
CA HIS A 62 1.81 -3.87 27.79
C HIS A 62 2.98 -4.41 28.60
N LEU A 63 4.08 -3.67 28.65
CA LEU A 63 5.29 -4.07 29.37
C LEU A 63 5.58 -3.10 30.51
N LYS A 64 5.77 -3.63 31.71
CA LYS A 64 6.15 -2.86 32.89
C LYS A 64 7.45 -3.41 33.44
N VAL A 65 8.39 -2.51 33.69
CA VAL A 65 9.69 -2.82 34.29
C VAL A 65 9.87 -1.96 35.53
N ALA A 66 10.27 -2.61 36.63
CA ALA A 66 10.55 -1.96 37.90
C ALA A 66 11.72 -2.63 38.60
N ASP A 67 12.36 -1.92 39.53
CA ASP A 67 13.49 -2.48 40.29
C ASP A 67 13.07 -3.64 41.21
N ASN A 68 11.80 -3.67 41.64
CA ASN A 68 11.26 -4.66 42.57
C ASN A 68 9.84 -5.08 42.17
N ALA A 69 9.47 -6.33 42.46
CA ALA A 69 8.18 -6.91 42.12
C ALA A 69 6.99 -6.19 42.77
N ASP A 70 7.16 -5.64 43.98
CA ASP A 70 6.08 -4.95 44.72
C ASP A 70 5.55 -3.68 44.02
N GLN A 71 6.32 -3.15 43.07
CA GLN A 71 5.93 -2.01 42.23
C GLN A 71 5.02 -2.42 41.06
N LEU A 72 4.87 -3.72 40.78
CA LEU A 72 4.15 -4.28 39.63
C LEU A 72 2.77 -4.82 40.02
N ARG A 73 1.89 -3.92 40.49
CA ARG A 73 0.57 -4.29 41.05
C ARG A 73 -0.53 -4.66 40.04
N ALA A 74 -0.34 -4.37 38.75
CA ALA A 74 -1.37 -4.60 37.73
C ALA A 74 -0.73 -4.83 36.37
N THR A 75 -1.17 -5.86 35.65
CA THR A 75 -0.57 -6.30 34.38
C THR A 75 -0.87 -5.34 33.22
N ARG A 76 -2.12 -4.87 33.10
CA ARG A 76 -2.51 -3.90 32.06
C ARG A 76 -2.06 -2.49 32.44
N LEU A 77 -1.64 -1.69 31.46
CA LEU A 77 -1.41 -0.26 31.67
C LEU A 77 -2.73 0.45 31.91
N SER A 78 -2.82 1.31 32.91
CA SER A 78 -4.01 2.14 33.12
C SER A 78 -4.03 3.31 32.13
N VAL A 79 -5.15 4.04 32.09
CA VAL A 79 -5.28 5.27 31.29
C VAL A 79 -4.18 6.26 31.67
N GLY A 80 -3.52 6.86 30.69
CA GLY A 80 -2.44 7.84 30.89
C GLY A 80 -1.20 7.33 31.63
N GLN A 81 -0.98 6.01 31.73
CA GLN A 81 0.17 5.42 32.43
C GLN A 81 1.26 4.86 31.50
N CYS A 82 1.25 5.21 30.21
CA CYS A 82 2.32 4.85 29.28
C CYS A 82 3.44 5.90 29.33
N ASP A 83 4.68 5.49 29.58
CA ASP A 83 5.86 6.38 29.50
C ASP A 83 6.50 6.33 28.11
N LEU A 84 6.48 5.17 27.46
CA LEU A 84 7.07 4.93 26.13
C LEU A 84 6.11 4.15 25.23
N LEU A 85 5.78 4.71 24.06
CA LEU A 85 5.10 3.99 22.97
C LEU A 85 6.11 3.58 21.89
N ILE A 86 6.14 2.28 21.55
CA ILE A 86 6.81 1.77 20.34
C ILE A 86 5.71 1.26 19.39
N GLY A 87 5.29 2.13 18.48
CA GLY A 87 4.28 1.81 17.46
C GLY A 87 4.94 1.15 16.25
N ALA A 88 4.68 -0.14 16.02
CA ALA A 88 5.18 -0.86 14.84
C ALA A 88 4.41 -0.51 13.56
N ASP A 89 3.25 0.13 13.70
CA ASP A 89 2.48 0.74 12.62
C ASP A 89 1.62 1.90 13.16
N LEU A 90 1.23 2.78 12.25
CA LEU A 90 0.48 3.99 12.56
C LEU A 90 -0.96 3.73 13.02
N VAL A 91 -1.63 2.72 12.47
CA VAL A 91 -3.05 2.43 12.75
C VAL A 91 -3.23 1.93 14.18
N THR A 92 -2.38 0.99 14.62
CA THR A 92 -2.42 0.45 15.98
C THR A 92 -1.99 1.50 16.99
N ALA A 93 -0.96 2.29 16.67
CA ALA A 93 -0.51 3.38 17.52
C ALA A 93 -1.58 4.47 17.71
N ALA A 94 -2.38 4.75 16.68
CA ALA A 94 -3.47 5.73 16.70
C ALA A 94 -4.84 5.15 17.12
N SER A 95 -4.90 3.90 17.57
CA SER A 95 -6.14 3.29 18.07
C SER A 95 -6.54 3.82 19.44
N ASP A 96 -7.83 3.74 19.79
CA ASP A 96 -8.32 4.14 21.12
C ASP A 96 -7.65 3.37 22.26
N GLU A 97 -7.33 2.08 22.05
CA GLU A 97 -6.63 1.26 23.05
C GLU A 97 -5.22 1.80 23.35
N SER A 98 -4.50 2.26 22.33
CA SER A 98 -3.18 2.88 22.48
C SER A 98 -3.29 4.31 23.02
N LEU A 99 -4.09 5.17 22.37
CA LEU A 99 -4.21 6.59 22.70
C LEU A 99 -4.69 6.82 24.14
N SER A 100 -5.59 5.98 24.65
CA SER A 100 -6.05 6.07 26.05
C SER A 100 -4.95 5.85 27.09
N ARG A 101 -3.82 5.23 26.73
CA ARG A 101 -2.69 4.99 27.66
C ARG A 101 -1.68 6.13 27.65
N LEU A 102 -1.69 6.98 26.62
CA LEU A 102 -0.73 8.07 26.46
C LEU A 102 -1.09 9.25 27.37
N ARG A 103 -0.07 9.99 27.81
CA ARG A 103 -0.18 11.16 28.68
C ARG A 103 0.59 12.32 28.07
N SER A 104 -0.15 13.38 27.75
CA SER A 104 0.41 14.59 27.16
C SER A 104 1.49 15.19 28.06
N GLY A 105 2.64 15.51 27.48
CA GLY A 105 3.78 16.07 28.21
C GLY A 105 4.61 15.04 28.99
N ALA A 106 4.25 13.75 28.98
CA ALA A 106 5.00 12.71 29.69
C ALA A 106 5.40 11.53 28.79
N THR A 107 4.49 11.02 27.99
CA THR A 107 4.77 9.89 27.09
C THR A 107 5.71 10.34 25.97
N VAL A 108 6.73 9.53 25.68
CA VAL A 108 7.53 9.62 24.45
C VAL A 108 7.13 8.50 23.51
N ALA A 109 7.20 8.73 22.20
CA ALA A 109 6.80 7.75 21.21
C ALA A 109 7.78 7.67 20.05
N VAL A 110 8.07 6.44 19.61
CA VAL A 110 8.54 6.18 18.24
C VAL A 110 7.43 5.42 17.52
N VAL A 111 7.10 5.83 16.30
CA VAL A 111 6.04 5.20 15.51
C VAL A 111 6.52 4.97 14.10
N ASN A 112 6.33 3.74 13.60
CA ASN A 112 6.51 3.42 12.21
C ASN A 112 5.45 4.13 11.36
N ASP A 113 5.89 5.03 10.50
CA ASP A 113 5.03 5.86 9.67
C ASP A 113 4.51 5.12 8.43
N HIS A 114 4.91 3.86 8.25
CA HIS A 114 4.49 3.03 7.13
C HIS A 114 2.97 2.84 7.10
N ALA A 115 2.36 3.28 5.99
CA ALA A 115 0.91 3.17 5.76
C ALA A 115 0.50 1.71 5.53
N THR A 116 0.26 0.99 6.63
CA THR A 116 -0.09 -0.43 6.58
C THR A 116 -1.57 -0.60 6.23
N VAL A 117 -1.84 -1.36 5.17
CA VAL A 117 -3.21 -1.67 4.74
C VAL A 117 -3.85 -2.66 5.73
N THR A 118 -5.00 -2.29 6.29
CA THR A 118 -5.76 -3.11 7.24
C THR A 118 -6.78 -4.00 6.52
N GLY A 119 -7.45 -4.89 7.27
CA GLY A 119 -8.55 -5.69 6.75
C GLY A 119 -9.71 -4.88 6.15
N ALA A 120 -9.85 -3.59 6.52
CA ALA A 120 -10.88 -2.70 5.96
C ALA A 120 -10.77 -2.58 4.43
N PHE A 121 -9.55 -2.61 3.88
CA PHE A 121 -9.30 -2.58 2.44
C PHE A 121 -9.90 -3.78 1.69
N THR A 122 -10.13 -4.91 2.38
CA THR A 122 -10.78 -6.08 1.73
C THR A 122 -12.28 -5.86 1.49
N ARG A 123 -12.89 -4.89 2.17
CA ARG A 123 -14.33 -4.57 2.09
C ARG A 123 -14.59 -3.28 1.34
N ASP A 124 -13.69 -2.30 1.47
CA ASP A 124 -13.76 -1.02 0.76
C ASP A 124 -12.55 -0.88 -0.17
N ARG A 125 -12.85 -0.83 -1.47
CA ARG A 125 -11.87 -0.78 -2.55
C ARG A 125 -11.22 0.59 -2.70
N ASP A 126 -11.85 1.64 -2.17
CA ASP A 126 -11.36 3.02 -2.22
C ASP A 126 -10.86 3.49 -0.83
N PHE A 127 -10.70 2.54 0.10
CA PHE A 127 -10.18 2.80 1.44
C PHE A 127 -8.77 3.41 1.38
N THR A 128 -8.62 4.55 2.01
CA THR A 128 -7.33 5.22 2.23
C THR A 128 -7.04 5.28 3.72
N VAL A 129 -5.77 5.04 4.08
CA VAL A 129 -5.35 5.19 5.49
C VAL A 129 -5.22 6.70 5.78
N PRO A 130 -5.93 7.24 6.78
CA PRO A 130 -5.88 8.67 7.09
C PRO A 130 -4.60 9.02 7.87
N VAL A 131 -3.44 8.86 7.22
CA VAL A 131 -2.10 9.01 7.82
C VAL A 131 -1.95 10.34 8.57
N PHE A 132 -2.34 11.45 7.94
CA PHE A 132 -2.25 12.78 8.57
C PHE A 132 -3.07 12.87 9.86
N ALA A 133 -4.30 12.38 9.86
CA ALA A 133 -5.17 12.42 11.03
C ALA A 133 -4.63 11.52 12.16
N GLN A 134 -4.05 10.36 11.82
CA GLN A 134 -3.47 9.44 12.79
C GLN A 134 -2.19 10.01 13.43
N ARG A 135 -1.30 10.63 12.64
CA ARG A 135 -0.11 11.33 13.15
C ARG A 135 -0.51 12.44 14.11
N ALA A 136 -1.45 13.31 13.69
CA ALA A 136 -1.95 14.41 14.50
C ALA A 136 -2.58 13.91 15.82
N ALA A 137 -3.29 12.78 15.80
CA ALA A 137 -3.85 12.18 17.01
C ALA A 137 -2.74 11.76 17.99
N ILE A 138 -1.73 11.01 17.54
CA ILE A 138 -0.63 10.54 18.39
C ILE A 138 0.15 11.74 18.96
N GLU A 139 0.48 12.73 18.14
CA GLU A 139 1.15 13.96 18.57
C GLU A 139 0.34 14.71 19.64
N ARG A 140 -0.98 14.83 19.46
CA ARG A 140 -1.87 15.47 20.44
C ARG A 140 -1.83 14.76 21.79
N PHE A 141 -1.88 13.42 21.80
CA PHE A 141 -1.93 12.63 23.04
C PHE A 141 -0.57 12.51 23.74
N CYS A 142 0.56 12.61 23.03
CA CYS A 142 1.90 12.65 23.63
C CYS A 142 2.37 14.08 24.00
N GLY A 143 1.90 15.09 23.27
CA GLY A 143 2.37 16.47 23.36
C GLY A 143 3.48 16.80 22.34
N ALA A 144 3.65 18.09 22.06
CA ALA A 144 4.56 18.58 21.03
C ALA A 144 6.02 18.14 21.29
N GLY A 145 6.70 17.69 20.23
CA GLY A 145 8.12 17.33 20.26
C GLY A 145 8.45 16.01 20.99
N ARG A 146 7.44 15.20 21.33
CA ARG A 146 7.62 13.90 22.03
C ARG A 146 7.40 12.67 21.15
N VAL A 147 7.08 12.86 19.88
CA VAL A 147 6.81 11.77 18.93
C VAL A 147 7.84 11.85 17.81
N THR A 148 8.47 10.71 17.51
CA THR A 148 9.29 10.55 16.32
C THR A 148 8.63 9.55 15.38
N PHE A 149 8.23 10.01 14.20
CA PHE A 149 7.77 9.15 13.12
C PHE A 149 8.96 8.70 12.26
N ILE A 150 9.04 7.41 11.97
CA ILE A 150 10.13 6.80 11.21
C ILE A 150 9.54 5.88 10.15
N GLU A 151 9.99 5.95 8.90
CA GLU A 151 9.70 4.93 7.90
C GLU A 151 10.62 3.71 8.13
N ALA A 152 10.32 2.91 9.15
CA ALA A 152 11.19 1.80 9.54
C ALA A 152 11.03 0.59 8.62
N THR A 153 9.87 0.42 7.98
CA THR A 153 9.58 -0.69 7.08
C THR A 153 10.41 -0.61 5.79
N GLU A 154 10.33 0.53 5.11
CA GLU A 154 11.07 0.79 3.88
C GLU A 154 12.56 0.87 4.14
N LEU A 155 12.99 1.48 5.25
CA LEU A 155 14.41 1.50 5.63
C LEU A 155 14.94 0.09 5.87
N ALA A 156 14.21 -0.77 6.58
CA ALA A 156 14.62 -2.15 6.79
C ALA A 156 14.69 -2.92 5.45
N GLU A 157 13.70 -2.76 4.57
CA GLU A 157 13.71 -3.39 3.24
C GLU A 157 14.91 -2.92 2.41
N GLN A 158 15.19 -1.63 2.37
CA GLN A 158 16.28 -1.05 1.58
C GLN A 158 17.67 -1.45 2.11
N LEU A 159 17.84 -1.51 3.43
CA LEU A 159 19.14 -1.77 4.05
C LEU A 159 19.45 -3.26 4.23
N THR A 160 18.42 -4.09 4.36
CA THR A 160 18.58 -5.52 4.71
C THR A 160 17.90 -6.49 3.74
N GLY A 161 17.16 -5.97 2.74
CA GLY A 161 16.41 -6.77 1.77
C GLY A 161 15.09 -7.33 2.31
N ASN A 162 14.71 -7.01 3.55
CA ASN A 162 13.52 -7.56 4.19
C ASN A 162 12.91 -6.57 5.21
N THR A 163 11.59 -6.55 5.33
CA THR A 163 10.86 -5.73 6.29
C THR A 163 10.85 -6.28 7.73
N ILE A 164 11.24 -7.54 7.95
CA ILE A 164 11.20 -8.18 9.29
C ILE A 164 12.03 -7.40 10.32
N GLY A 165 13.14 -6.76 9.90
CA GLY A 165 14.02 -5.99 10.76
C GLY A 165 13.45 -4.66 11.27
N ALA A 166 12.33 -4.16 10.73
CA ALA A 166 11.77 -2.85 11.06
C ALA A 166 11.49 -2.68 12.57
N ASN A 167 10.92 -3.71 13.19
CA ASN A 167 10.61 -3.72 14.61
C ASN A 167 11.86 -3.67 15.49
N ILE A 168 12.91 -4.42 15.11
CA ILE A 168 14.19 -4.39 15.81
C ILE A 168 14.92 -3.06 15.59
N MET A 169 14.74 -2.43 14.42
CA MET A 169 15.26 -1.09 14.15
C MET A 169 14.60 -0.03 15.07
N LEU A 170 13.28 -0.10 15.31
CA LEU A 170 12.60 0.75 16.29
C LEU A 170 13.11 0.51 17.73
N LEU A 171 13.39 -0.76 18.08
CA LEU A 171 14.02 -1.10 19.37
C LEU A 171 15.43 -0.48 19.49
N GLY A 172 16.24 -0.56 18.43
CA GLY A 172 17.55 0.11 18.37
C GLY A 172 17.46 1.62 18.53
N PHE A 173 16.51 2.25 17.83
CA PHE A 173 16.26 3.68 17.93
C PHE A 173 15.91 4.09 19.36
N THR A 174 14.95 3.40 19.99
CA THR A 174 14.49 3.70 21.36
C THR A 174 15.57 3.46 22.41
N CYS A 175 16.41 2.44 22.21
CA CYS A 175 17.59 2.19 23.04
C CYS A 175 18.57 3.37 22.96
N GLN A 176 18.90 3.84 21.76
CA GLN A 176 19.85 4.92 21.56
C GLN A 176 19.35 6.27 22.11
N MET A 177 18.04 6.50 22.10
CA MET A 177 17.42 7.66 22.72
C MET A 177 17.43 7.62 24.26
N GLY A 178 17.79 6.50 24.87
CA GLY A 178 17.82 6.32 26.32
C GLY A 178 16.43 6.20 26.96
N TRP A 179 15.41 5.86 26.17
CA TRP A 179 14.02 5.79 26.66
C TRP A 179 13.72 4.48 27.39
N LEU A 180 14.44 3.41 27.05
CA LEU A 180 14.24 2.09 27.61
C LEU A 180 14.65 2.02 29.10
N PRO A 181 14.06 1.08 29.87
CA PRO A 181 14.48 0.77 31.24
C PRO A 181 15.74 -0.10 31.34
N VAL A 182 16.37 -0.46 30.21
CA VAL A 182 17.48 -1.42 30.14
C VAL A 182 18.64 -0.86 29.32
N GLY A 183 19.84 -1.36 29.58
CA GLY A 183 21.06 -1.03 28.87
C GLY A 183 21.16 -1.73 27.50
N HIS A 184 22.00 -1.17 26.62
CA HIS A 184 22.21 -1.72 25.27
C HIS A 184 22.86 -3.11 25.31
N GLY A 185 23.82 -3.36 26.21
CA GLY A 185 24.52 -4.65 26.28
C GLY A 185 23.58 -5.79 26.67
N SER A 186 22.64 -5.54 27.59
CA SER A 186 21.61 -6.51 27.97
C SER A 186 20.64 -6.83 26.82
N LEU A 187 20.36 -5.85 25.96
CA LEU A 187 19.54 -6.06 24.76
C LEU A 187 20.27 -6.87 23.70
N GLU A 188 21.56 -6.63 23.48
CA GLU A 188 22.40 -7.43 22.56
C GLU A 188 22.45 -8.90 23.03
N GLN A 189 22.70 -9.12 24.33
CA GLN A 189 22.66 -10.46 24.93
C GLN A 189 21.27 -11.12 24.82
N ALA A 190 20.19 -10.35 24.99
CA ALA A 190 18.82 -10.86 24.81
C ALA A 190 18.56 -11.28 23.35
N ILE A 191 19.06 -10.52 22.38
CA ILE A 191 18.97 -10.87 20.94
C ILE A 191 19.74 -12.17 20.66
N GLU A 192 20.96 -12.30 21.20
CA GLU A 192 21.78 -13.50 21.05
C GLU A 192 21.10 -14.73 21.68
N SER A 193 20.60 -14.58 22.91
CA SER A 193 19.94 -15.66 23.66
C SER A 193 18.62 -16.10 23.04
N ASN A 194 17.92 -15.21 22.33
CA ASN A 194 16.69 -15.55 21.60
C ASN A 194 16.97 -16.52 20.43
N GLY A 195 18.21 -16.61 19.92
CA GLY A 195 18.67 -17.64 18.99
C GLY A 195 18.10 -17.58 17.56
N VAL A 196 17.14 -16.68 17.29
CA VAL A 196 16.51 -16.55 15.97
C VAL A 196 17.18 -15.42 15.18
N ALA A 197 17.74 -15.76 14.01
CA ALA A 197 18.33 -14.81 13.06
C ALA A 197 19.26 -13.78 13.72
N VAL A 198 20.07 -14.22 14.70
CA VAL A 198 20.88 -13.37 15.57
C VAL A 198 21.69 -12.31 14.80
N PRO A 199 22.46 -12.65 13.75
CA PRO A 199 23.25 -11.66 13.03
C PRO A 199 22.40 -10.55 12.39
N ALA A 200 21.25 -10.93 11.80
CA ALA A 200 20.35 -9.98 11.15
C ALA A 200 19.67 -9.06 12.18
N ASN A 201 19.28 -9.59 13.33
CA ASN A 201 18.67 -8.80 14.40
C ASN A 201 19.67 -7.84 15.05
N LEU A 202 20.92 -8.27 15.30
CA LEU A 202 21.97 -7.38 15.79
C LEU A 202 22.28 -6.26 14.79
N GLN A 203 22.33 -6.58 13.48
CA GLN A 203 22.49 -5.59 12.44
C GLN A 203 21.32 -4.59 12.39
N ALA A 204 20.08 -5.06 12.43
CA ALA A 204 18.90 -4.19 12.46
C ALA A 204 18.87 -3.29 13.71
N PHE A 205 19.27 -3.83 14.87
CA PHE A 205 19.39 -3.09 16.12
C PHE A 205 20.44 -1.98 16.02
N ALA A 206 21.62 -2.30 15.47
CA ALA A 206 22.69 -1.33 15.23
C ALA A 206 22.27 -0.22 14.25
N LEU A 207 21.58 -0.58 13.16
CA LEU A 207 21.02 0.39 12.21
C LEU A 207 19.99 1.31 12.87
N GLY A 208 19.13 0.78 13.73
CA GLY A 208 18.18 1.56 14.53
C GLY A 208 18.87 2.56 15.45
N ARG A 209 19.96 2.14 16.10
CA ARG A 209 20.79 3.02 16.92
C ARG A 209 21.46 4.10 16.07
N MET A 210 22.02 3.74 14.93
CA MET A 210 22.63 4.69 14.00
C MET A 210 21.60 5.72 13.51
N LEU A 211 20.37 5.30 13.23
CA LEU A 211 19.27 6.16 12.80
C LEU A 211 18.91 7.21 13.86
N ALA A 212 18.97 6.87 15.14
CA ALA A 212 18.79 7.85 16.22
C ALA A 212 19.97 8.83 16.37
N HIS A 213 21.18 8.38 16.04
CA HIS A 213 22.40 9.19 16.17
C HIS A 213 22.63 10.15 14.99
N ASP A 214 22.56 9.61 13.78
CA ASP A 214 22.77 10.26 12.49
C ASP A 214 21.77 9.71 11.44
N PRO A 215 20.56 10.30 11.36
CA PRO A 215 19.57 9.89 10.38
C PRO A 215 20.05 10.06 8.94
N ALA A 216 20.84 11.10 8.66
CA ALA A 216 21.29 11.41 7.30
C ALA A 216 22.25 10.34 6.75
N ALA A 217 23.10 9.77 7.59
CA ALA A 217 23.96 8.65 7.20
C ALA A 217 23.14 7.40 6.84
N VAL A 218 22.10 7.09 7.62
CA VAL A 218 21.22 5.94 7.34
C VAL A 218 20.43 6.15 6.04
N THR A 219 19.92 7.36 5.80
CA THR A 219 19.26 7.69 4.53
C THR A 219 20.20 7.52 3.33
N LYS A 220 21.44 8.00 3.41
CA LYS A 220 22.44 7.82 2.35
C LYS A 220 22.75 6.35 2.08
N LEU A 221 22.87 5.53 3.13
CA LEU A 221 23.08 4.09 3.00
C LEU A 221 21.89 3.43 2.30
N ALA A 222 20.66 3.80 2.68
CA ALA A 222 19.44 3.27 2.09
C ALA A 222 19.30 3.67 0.61
N GLU A 223 19.63 4.92 0.25
CA GLU A 223 19.64 5.39 -1.13
C GLU A 223 20.68 4.69 -2.00
N ALA A 224 21.88 4.44 -1.47
CA ALA A 224 22.93 3.69 -2.17
C ALA A 224 22.53 2.22 -2.43
N GLY A 225 21.68 1.65 -1.56
CA GLY A 225 21.17 0.29 -1.67
C GLY A 225 19.96 0.11 -2.61
N LYS A 226 19.33 1.20 -3.10
CA LYS A 226 18.12 1.10 -3.95
C LYS A 226 18.45 0.50 -5.32
N PRO A 227 17.96 -0.71 -5.68
CA PRO A 227 17.73 -0.99 -7.09
C PRO A 227 16.67 -0.01 -7.56
N ARG A 228 17.01 0.93 -8.46
CA ARG A 228 16.02 1.81 -9.10
C ARG A 228 15.00 0.92 -9.83
N ARG A 229 13.84 0.72 -9.21
CA ARG A 229 12.68 0.15 -9.88
C ARG A 229 11.94 1.31 -10.54
N ASP A 230 12.32 1.64 -11.78
CA ASP A 230 11.65 2.67 -12.60
C ASP A 230 10.15 2.41 -12.72
N SER A 231 9.72 1.16 -12.54
CA SER A 231 8.32 0.75 -12.50
C SER A 231 7.48 1.40 -11.37
N LEU A 232 8.10 1.89 -10.29
CA LEU A 232 7.41 2.50 -9.15
C LEU A 232 7.44 4.03 -9.13
N ALA A 233 8.24 4.68 -9.98
CA ALA A 233 8.26 6.14 -10.05
C ALA A 233 6.88 6.64 -10.51
N MET A 234 6.31 7.64 -9.83
CA MET A 234 5.10 8.31 -10.33
C MET A 234 5.51 9.29 -11.43
N SER A 235 4.74 9.33 -12.53
CA SER A 235 4.92 10.38 -13.54
C SER A 235 4.58 11.72 -12.91
N GLU A 236 5.51 12.67 -12.96
CA GLU A 236 5.35 14.01 -12.41
C GLU A 236 4.57 14.91 -13.37
N THR A 237 4.66 14.61 -14.67
CA THR A 237 3.98 15.36 -15.73
C THR A 237 3.07 14.49 -16.59
N VAL A 238 2.11 15.13 -17.29
CA VAL A 238 1.24 14.43 -18.25
C VAL A 238 2.05 13.90 -19.44
N ASP A 239 3.11 14.59 -19.87
CA ASP A 239 3.96 14.10 -20.96
C ASP A 239 4.74 12.84 -20.56
N GLU A 240 5.29 12.79 -19.35
CA GLU A 240 5.90 11.57 -18.81
C GLU A 240 4.90 10.42 -18.70
N LEU A 241 3.67 10.71 -18.26
CA LEU A 241 2.60 9.71 -18.20
C LEU A 241 2.32 9.14 -19.60
N VAL A 242 2.14 10.01 -20.59
CA VAL A 242 1.80 9.63 -21.97
C VAL A 242 2.92 8.84 -22.61
N GLU A 243 4.18 9.30 -22.49
CA GLU A 243 5.32 8.61 -23.08
C GLU A 243 5.54 7.23 -22.44
N ARG A 244 5.41 7.14 -21.12
CA ARG A 244 5.50 5.84 -20.45
C ARG A 244 4.41 4.87 -20.90
N ARG A 245 3.17 5.35 -21.07
CA ARG A 245 2.08 4.52 -21.61
C ARG A 245 2.29 4.13 -23.06
N ARG A 246 2.88 5.01 -23.87
CA ARG A 246 3.27 4.70 -25.25
C ARG A 246 4.27 3.55 -25.28
N VAL A 247 5.36 3.65 -24.52
CA VAL A 247 6.38 2.59 -24.42
C VAL A 247 5.78 1.27 -23.93
N ASP A 248 4.95 1.33 -22.88
CA ASP A 248 4.25 0.14 -22.35
C ASP A 248 3.34 -0.50 -23.42
N LEU A 249 2.60 0.29 -24.21
CA LEU A 249 1.72 -0.22 -25.27
C LEU A 249 2.48 -0.81 -26.45
N VAL A 250 3.64 -0.24 -26.82
CA VAL A 250 4.53 -0.83 -27.82
C VAL A 250 4.99 -2.21 -27.36
N ALA A 251 5.41 -2.35 -26.10
CA ALA A 251 5.79 -3.64 -25.54
C ALA A 251 4.59 -4.61 -25.43
N TYR A 252 3.38 -4.09 -25.20
CA TYR A 252 2.15 -4.87 -25.05
C TYR A 252 1.66 -5.48 -26.38
N GLN A 253 1.56 -4.69 -27.45
CA GLN A 253 1.01 -5.13 -28.74
C GLN A 253 1.58 -4.40 -29.98
N GLY A 254 2.59 -3.55 -29.82
CA GLY A 254 3.29 -2.87 -30.90
C GLY A 254 2.82 -1.45 -31.22
N GLU A 255 3.48 -0.85 -32.22
CA GLU A 255 3.37 0.58 -32.55
C GLU A 255 1.96 1.02 -32.96
N ALA A 256 1.18 0.16 -33.63
CA ALA A 256 -0.18 0.51 -34.06
C ALA A 256 -1.11 0.81 -32.86
N LEU A 257 -0.99 0.04 -31.78
CA LEU A 257 -1.78 0.26 -30.57
C LEU A 257 -1.35 1.54 -29.84
N ALA A 258 -0.04 1.78 -29.77
CA ALA A 258 0.51 3.01 -29.19
C ALA A 258 0.08 4.25 -29.99
N ALA A 259 0.07 4.18 -31.32
CA ALA A 259 -0.40 5.26 -32.19
C ALA A 259 -1.90 5.54 -31.99
N ARG A 260 -2.72 4.49 -31.86
CA ARG A 260 -4.16 4.61 -31.52
C ARG A 260 -4.35 5.35 -30.19
N PHE A 261 -3.59 4.98 -29.17
CA PHE A 261 -3.59 5.67 -27.87
C PHE A 261 -3.22 7.15 -27.99
N LEU A 262 -2.11 7.45 -28.64
CA LEU A 262 -1.64 8.83 -28.81
C LEU A 262 -2.64 9.69 -29.57
N SER A 263 -3.30 9.15 -30.60
CA SER A 263 -4.31 9.87 -31.39
C SER A 263 -5.44 10.42 -30.53
N LEU A 264 -6.01 9.59 -29.64
CA LEU A 264 -7.11 10.02 -28.78
C LEU A 264 -6.63 11.00 -27.70
N VAL A 265 -5.46 10.76 -27.11
CA VAL A 265 -4.89 11.65 -26.08
C VAL A 265 -4.56 13.02 -26.66
N GLU A 266 -3.99 13.07 -27.86
CA GLU A 266 -3.69 14.34 -28.53
C GLU A 266 -4.97 15.09 -28.91
N SER A 267 -6.02 14.38 -29.34
CA SER A 267 -7.34 14.98 -29.57
C SER A 267 -7.90 15.61 -28.28
N ALA A 268 -7.76 14.93 -27.14
CA ALA A 268 -8.17 15.45 -25.85
C ALA A 268 -7.35 16.68 -25.43
N ARG A 269 -6.03 16.63 -25.64
CA ARG A 269 -5.10 17.73 -25.36
C ARG A 269 -5.43 18.99 -26.16
N GLN A 270 -5.71 18.84 -27.46
CA GLN A 270 -6.08 19.96 -28.32
C GLN A 270 -7.41 20.59 -27.91
N ALA A 271 -8.43 19.77 -27.66
CA ALA A 271 -9.73 20.25 -27.21
C ALA A 271 -9.66 20.94 -25.83
N GLU A 272 -8.93 20.35 -24.87
CA GLU A 272 -8.73 20.94 -23.54
C GLU A 272 -7.98 22.27 -23.63
N LYS A 273 -6.91 22.35 -24.42
CA LYS A 273 -6.10 23.57 -24.57
C LYS A 273 -6.89 24.77 -25.09
N LEU A 274 -7.91 24.54 -25.93
CA LEU A 274 -8.77 25.61 -26.46
C LEU A 274 -9.66 26.27 -25.39
N ILE A 275 -9.99 25.53 -24.33
CA ILE A 275 -11.04 25.89 -23.37
C ILE A 275 -10.46 26.14 -21.98
N ALA A 276 -9.43 25.40 -21.60
CA ALA A 276 -8.73 25.48 -20.33
C ALA A 276 -7.21 25.34 -20.54
N PRO A 277 -6.51 26.38 -21.06
CA PRO A 277 -5.10 26.31 -21.44
C PRO A 277 -4.11 25.94 -20.33
N LEU A 278 -4.49 26.18 -19.07
CA LEU A 278 -3.69 25.88 -17.87
C LEU A 278 -4.04 24.52 -17.24
N SER A 279 -5.04 23.81 -17.75
CA SER A 279 -5.46 22.49 -17.27
C SER A 279 -4.90 21.39 -18.16
N SER A 280 -4.53 20.27 -17.52
CA SER A 280 -4.22 19.01 -18.18
C SER A 280 -5.07 17.85 -17.64
N SER A 281 -6.10 18.16 -16.86
CA SER A 281 -6.88 17.19 -16.09
C SER A 281 -7.72 16.26 -16.97
N LEU A 282 -8.29 16.77 -18.07
CA LEU A 282 -9.04 15.96 -19.03
C LEU A 282 -8.09 15.06 -19.84
N THR A 283 -6.99 15.63 -20.33
CA THR A 283 -5.94 14.91 -21.05
C THR A 283 -5.39 13.77 -20.20
N GLU A 284 -5.07 14.05 -18.94
CA GLU A 284 -4.60 13.04 -17.99
C GLU A 284 -5.66 11.96 -17.74
N ALA A 285 -6.92 12.34 -17.55
CA ALA A 285 -8.01 11.39 -17.35
C ALA A 285 -8.18 10.45 -18.55
N VAL A 286 -8.13 10.98 -19.78
CA VAL A 286 -8.18 10.18 -21.02
C VAL A 286 -6.96 9.28 -21.13
N ALA A 287 -5.75 9.80 -20.91
CA ALA A 287 -4.52 9.01 -20.96
C ALA A 287 -4.55 7.83 -19.97
N ARG A 288 -4.97 8.06 -18.72
CA ARG A 288 -5.04 6.98 -17.71
C ARG A 288 -6.10 5.93 -18.05
N ASN A 289 -7.30 6.38 -18.44
CA ASN A 289 -8.43 5.47 -18.62
C ASN A 289 -8.39 4.75 -19.96
N PHE A 290 -7.96 5.41 -21.03
CA PHE A 290 -7.82 4.75 -22.32
C PHE A 290 -6.70 3.70 -22.30
N TYR A 291 -5.54 4.04 -21.71
CA TYR A 291 -4.48 3.05 -21.49
C TYR A 291 -4.97 1.84 -20.71
N LYS A 292 -5.72 2.06 -19.62
CA LYS A 292 -6.30 0.98 -18.81
C LYS A 292 -7.21 0.05 -19.62
N LEU A 293 -7.97 0.59 -20.57
CA LEU A 293 -8.86 -0.19 -21.43
C LEU A 293 -8.07 -0.94 -22.51
N LEU A 294 -7.05 -0.30 -23.11
CA LEU A 294 -6.21 -0.91 -24.14
C LEU A 294 -5.32 -2.03 -23.59
N ALA A 295 -4.69 -1.80 -22.44
CA ALA A 295 -3.74 -2.72 -21.82
C ALA A 295 -4.43 -3.61 -20.76
N TYR A 296 -5.51 -4.29 -21.14
CA TYR A 296 -6.16 -5.26 -20.25
C TYR A 296 -5.27 -6.49 -20.06
N LYS A 297 -5.26 -7.05 -18.84
CA LYS A 297 -4.41 -8.20 -18.49
C LYS A 297 -5.03 -9.48 -19.03
N ASP A 298 -4.59 -9.87 -20.20
CA ASP A 298 -4.94 -11.12 -20.83
C ASP A 298 -3.86 -12.18 -20.68
N GLU A 299 -4.10 -13.34 -21.28
CA GLU A 299 -3.23 -14.51 -21.17
C GLU A 299 -1.84 -14.22 -21.72
N TYR A 300 -1.75 -13.48 -22.84
CA TYR A 300 -0.48 -13.07 -23.45
C TYR A 300 0.29 -12.09 -22.57
N GLU A 301 -0.38 -11.12 -21.97
CA GLU A 301 0.26 -10.14 -21.10
C GLU A 301 0.70 -10.73 -19.77
N VAL A 302 -0.13 -11.58 -19.16
CA VAL A 302 0.29 -12.37 -17.99
C VAL A 302 1.52 -13.19 -18.35
N ALA A 303 1.53 -13.86 -19.51
CA ALA A 303 2.66 -14.63 -19.95
C ALA A 303 3.93 -13.78 -20.12
N ARG A 304 3.82 -12.57 -20.68
CA ARG A 304 4.94 -11.61 -20.82
C ARG A 304 5.49 -11.19 -19.45
N LEU A 305 4.63 -10.76 -18.54
CA LEU A 305 5.04 -10.30 -17.19
C LEU A 305 5.72 -11.39 -16.34
N PHE A 306 5.37 -12.66 -16.55
CA PHE A 306 6.04 -13.78 -15.87
C PHE A 306 7.34 -14.22 -16.56
N SER A 307 7.55 -13.84 -17.81
CA SER A 307 8.67 -14.34 -18.63
C SER A 307 9.68 -13.28 -19.09
N ASP A 308 9.44 -12.00 -18.80
CA ASP A 308 10.34 -10.87 -19.13
C ASP A 308 11.61 -10.79 -18.27
N GLY A 309 11.74 -11.68 -17.27
CA GLY A 309 12.88 -11.76 -16.36
C GLY A 309 12.67 -10.99 -15.05
N THR A 310 11.84 -9.94 -15.04
CA THR A 310 11.62 -9.08 -13.86
C THR A 310 11.02 -9.85 -12.69
N PHE A 311 10.10 -10.78 -12.99
CA PHE A 311 9.51 -11.68 -12.00
C PHE A 311 10.56 -12.59 -11.34
N LEU A 312 11.45 -13.20 -12.14
CA LEU A 312 12.49 -14.08 -11.62
C LEU A 312 13.53 -13.31 -10.81
N ASP A 313 13.88 -12.09 -11.23
CA ASP A 313 14.81 -11.25 -10.49
C ASP A 313 14.21 -10.80 -9.15
N THR A 314 12.91 -10.48 -9.14
CA THR A 314 12.17 -10.19 -7.89
C THR A 314 12.19 -11.39 -6.94
N LEU A 315 12.05 -12.61 -7.46
CA LEU A 315 12.13 -13.83 -6.65
C LEU A 315 13.54 -14.07 -6.11
N LYS A 316 14.59 -13.89 -6.92
CA LYS A 316 15.98 -14.02 -6.47
C LYS A 316 16.35 -12.99 -5.41
N GLN A 317 15.78 -11.78 -5.48
CA GLN A 317 15.97 -10.74 -4.48
C GLN A 317 15.22 -11.06 -3.17
N GLY A 318 14.02 -11.63 -3.24
CA GLY A 318 13.18 -11.87 -2.08
C GLY A 318 13.37 -13.21 -1.36
N PHE A 319 13.94 -14.22 -2.01
CA PHE A 319 14.09 -15.57 -1.47
C PHE A 319 15.54 -16.07 -1.56
N SER A 320 16.08 -16.57 -0.45
CA SER A 320 17.38 -17.22 -0.36
C SER A 320 17.26 -18.75 -0.37
N GLY A 321 18.26 -19.44 -0.93
CA GLY A 321 18.33 -20.91 -0.95
C GLY A 321 17.54 -21.54 -2.10
N ASP A 322 17.35 -22.86 -2.02
CA ASP A 322 16.64 -23.63 -3.05
C ASP A 322 15.12 -23.50 -2.86
N TYR A 323 14.43 -22.92 -3.84
CA TYR A 323 12.96 -22.82 -3.86
C TYR A 323 12.37 -23.43 -5.14
N THR A 324 11.17 -23.98 -5.02
CA THR A 324 10.42 -24.54 -6.16
C THR A 324 9.20 -23.69 -6.46
N LEU A 325 9.04 -23.25 -7.70
CA LEU A 325 7.89 -22.47 -8.13
C LEU A 325 6.68 -23.35 -8.44
N ARG A 326 5.53 -23.02 -7.85
CA ARG A 326 4.23 -23.63 -8.15
C ARG A 326 3.26 -22.53 -8.54
N PHE A 327 2.66 -22.66 -9.73
CA PHE A 327 1.74 -21.68 -10.28
C PHE A 327 0.30 -22.14 -10.07
N HIS A 328 -0.53 -21.32 -9.42
CA HIS A 328 -1.96 -21.60 -9.25
C HIS A 328 -2.77 -20.75 -10.23
N MET A 329 -3.20 -21.36 -11.33
CA MET A 329 -3.89 -20.66 -12.43
C MET A 329 -5.24 -21.31 -12.72
N ALA A 330 -6.16 -20.54 -13.30
CA ALA A 330 -7.43 -21.06 -13.80
C ALA A 330 -7.55 -20.74 -15.31
N PRO A 331 -6.90 -21.53 -16.19
CA PRO A 331 -6.89 -21.26 -17.63
C PRO A 331 -8.32 -21.30 -18.20
N PRO A 332 -8.76 -20.28 -18.96
CA PRO A 332 -10.15 -20.18 -19.43
C PRO A 332 -10.64 -21.40 -20.21
N ILE A 333 -9.75 -22.02 -20.99
CA ILE A 333 -10.06 -23.15 -21.87
C ILE A 333 -10.31 -24.45 -21.09
N PHE A 334 -9.71 -24.60 -19.90
CA PHE A 334 -9.66 -25.88 -19.18
C PHE A 334 -10.27 -25.85 -17.77
N SER A 335 -10.61 -24.67 -17.25
CA SER A 335 -11.11 -24.52 -15.89
C SER A 335 -12.63 -24.68 -15.83
N LYS A 336 -13.08 -25.77 -15.21
CA LYS A 336 -14.48 -25.94 -14.80
C LYS A 336 -14.82 -24.96 -13.67
N LEU A 337 -16.08 -24.56 -13.58
CA LEU A 337 -16.59 -23.79 -12.45
C LEU A 337 -16.66 -24.67 -11.21
N ASP A 338 -16.30 -24.10 -10.07
CA ASP A 338 -16.44 -24.70 -8.74
C ASP A 338 -17.92 -24.65 -8.31
N PRO A 339 -18.55 -25.79 -7.97
CA PRO A 339 -19.95 -25.82 -7.54
C PRO A 339 -20.26 -24.99 -6.29
N ALA A 340 -19.29 -24.82 -5.37
CA ALA A 340 -19.51 -24.13 -4.11
C ALA A 340 -19.39 -22.61 -4.22
N THR A 341 -18.60 -22.12 -5.18
CA THR A 341 -18.30 -20.67 -5.32
C THR A 341 -18.70 -20.10 -6.66
N SER A 342 -19.12 -20.93 -7.62
CA SER A 342 -19.39 -20.59 -9.02
C SER A 342 -18.22 -19.87 -9.71
N ARG A 343 -16.99 -20.09 -9.23
CA ARG A 343 -15.77 -19.46 -9.75
C ARG A 343 -14.90 -20.48 -10.50
N PRO A 344 -14.09 -20.05 -11.49
CA PRO A 344 -13.16 -20.94 -12.18
C PRO A 344 -12.21 -21.65 -11.21
N ARG A 345 -12.17 -22.98 -11.26
CA ARG A 345 -11.33 -23.78 -10.37
C ARG A 345 -9.85 -23.56 -10.72
N LYS A 346 -9.07 -23.17 -9.71
CA LYS A 346 -7.60 -23.07 -9.81
C LYS A 346 -6.97 -24.45 -9.86
N ARG A 347 -5.98 -24.62 -10.73
CA ARG A 347 -5.14 -25.80 -10.85
C ARG A 347 -3.69 -25.43 -10.60
N GLU A 348 -2.95 -26.36 -10.02
CA GLU A 348 -1.53 -26.21 -9.77
C GLU A 348 -0.72 -26.65 -10.98
N PHE A 349 0.22 -25.82 -11.41
CA PHE A 349 1.18 -26.08 -12.47
C PHE A 349 2.60 -26.02 -11.90
N LYS A 350 3.44 -26.95 -12.36
CA LYS A 350 4.84 -27.11 -11.93
C LYS A 350 5.75 -26.05 -12.60
N PRO A 351 7.06 -25.95 -12.23
CA PRO A 351 7.97 -24.92 -12.75
C PRO A 351 8.07 -24.84 -14.28
N TRP A 352 7.81 -25.94 -14.99
CA TRP A 352 7.83 -25.97 -16.46
C TRP A 352 6.87 -24.95 -17.10
N MET A 353 5.85 -24.51 -16.36
CA MET A 353 4.88 -23.51 -16.80
C MET A 353 5.54 -22.19 -17.24
N LEU A 354 6.69 -21.82 -16.66
CA LEU A 354 7.44 -20.64 -17.10
C LEU A 354 7.87 -20.72 -18.57
N TYR A 355 8.27 -21.90 -19.04
CA TYR A 355 8.61 -22.09 -20.45
C TYR A 355 7.36 -21.96 -21.34
N GLY A 356 6.21 -22.48 -20.88
CA GLY A 356 4.93 -22.33 -21.56
C GLY A 356 4.51 -20.86 -21.67
N LEU A 357 4.61 -20.09 -20.59
CA LEU A 357 4.33 -18.65 -20.59
C LEU A 357 5.33 -17.90 -21.48
N ARG A 358 6.62 -18.23 -21.44
CA ARG A 358 7.62 -17.62 -22.33
C ARG A 358 7.35 -17.90 -23.81
N PHE A 359 6.80 -19.07 -24.13
CA PHE A 359 6.39 -19.36 -25.51
C PHE A 359 5.14 -18.57 -25.86
N LEU A 360 4.12 -18.60 -24.99
CA LEU A 360 2.85 -17.90 -25.19
C LEU A 360 3.02 -16.39 -25.37
N SER A 361 3.93 -15.75 -24.63
CA SER A 361 4.18 -14.31 -24.71
C SER A 361 4.63 -13.83 -26.10
N LYS A 362 5.20 -14.72 -26.93
CA LYS A 362 5.59 -14.42 -28.32
C LYS A 362 4.43 -14.40 -29.32
N PHE A 363 3.25 -14.86 -28.91
CA PHE A 363 2.06 -14.92 -29.77
C PHE A 363 1.06 -13.79 -29.48
N ASN A 364 1.49 -12.70 -28.84
CA ASN A 364 0.65 -11.52 -28.58
C ASN A 364 0.09 -10.90 -29.88
N GLY A 365 0.73 -11.12 -31.04
CA GLY A 365 0.20 -10.72 -32.35
C GLY A 365 -1.09 -11.44 -32.76
N LEU A 366 -1.42 -12.58 -32.14
CA LEU A 366 -2.71 -13.25 -32.35
C LEU A 366 -3.85 -12.54 -31.62
N ARG A 367 -3.57 -11.71 -30.61
CA ARG A 367 -4.58 -11.04 -29.78
C ARG A 367 -5.58 -10.28 -30.64
N GLY A 368 -6.86 -10.58 -30.45
CA GLY A 368 -7.95 -9.91 -31.14
C GLY A 368 -8.18 -10.35 -32.58
N THR A 369 -7.34 -11.25 -33.12
CA THR A 369 -7.54 -11.85 -34.45
C THR A 369 -8.50 -13.03 -34.41
N VAL A 370 -8.92 -13.54 -35.56
CA VAL A 370 -9.72 -14.78 -35.65
C VAL A 370 -8.92 -16.00 -35.16
N LEU A 371 -7.59 -15.93 -35.15
CA LEU A 371 -6.73 -17.01 -34.66
C LEU A 371 -6.46 -16.91 -33.15
N ASP A 372 -7.11 -15.99 -32.43
CA ASP A 372 -7.00 -15.85 -30.97
C ASP A 372 -7.83 -16.92 -30.25
N PRO A 373 -7.23 -17.98 -29.66
CA PRO A 373 -7.99 -19.00 -28.95
C PRO A 373 -8.62 -18.48 -27.64
N PHE A 374 -8.14 -17.36 -27.09
CA PHE A 374 -8.63 -16.78 -25.84
C PHE A 374 -9.68 -15.69 -26.09
N GLY A 375 -9.65 -15.04 -27.26
CA GLY A 375 -10.48 -13.89 -27.60
C GLY A 375 -11.98 -14.17 -27.75
N TYR A 376 -12.40 -15.45 -27.81
CA TYR A 376 -13.80 -15.82 -28.05
C TYR A 376 -14.72 -15.76 -26.83
N SER A 377 -14.18 -15.62 -25.62
CA SER A 377 -15.00 -15.51 -24.41
C SER A 377 -15.86 -14.24 -24.40
N GLU A 378 -16.99 -14.28 -23.70
CA GLU A 378 -17.86 -13.10 -23.53
C GLU A 378 -17.10 -11.94 -22.86
N GLU A 379 -16.25 -12.24 -21.89
CA GLU A 379 -15.39 -11.25 -21.22
C GLU A 379 -14.47 -10.54 -22.22
N ARG A 380 -13.76 -11.28 -23.08
CA ARG A 380 -12.84 -10.70 -24.07
C ARG A 380 -13.56 -9.94 -25.17
N ARG A 381 -14.77 -10.36 -25.56
CA ARG A 381 -15.61 -9.60 -26.49
C ARG A 381 -16.09 -8.30 -25.86
N ALA A 382 -16.54 -8.34 -24.61
CA ALA A 382 -16.99 -7.15 -23.87
C ALA A 382 -15.85 -6.15 -23.63
N GLU A 383 -14.64 -6.62 -23.30
CA GLU A 383 -13.45 -5.76 -23.16
C GLU A 383 -13.11 -5.04 -24.48
N ARG A 384 -13.11 -5.75 -25.60
CA ARG A 384 -12.84 -5.15 -26.92
C ARG A 384 -13.93 -4.16 -27.32
N ALA A 385 -15.20 -4.50 -27.12
CA ALA A 385 -16.31 -3.58 -27.36
C ALA A 385 -16.21 -2.32 -26.48
N LEU A 386 -15.74 -2.46 -25.24
CA LEU A 386 -15.55 -1.34 -24.32
C LEU A 386 -14.45 -0.36 -24.80
N ILE A 387 -13.38 -0.86 -25.42
CA ILE A 387 -12.33 -0.01 -26.02
C ILE A 387 -12.95 0.87 -27.13
N GLU A 388 -13.64 0.24 -28.08
CA GLU A 388 -14.27 0.95 -29.21
C GLU A 388 -15.31 1.95 -28.72
N ARG A 389 -16.16 1.53 -27.78
CA ARG A 389 -17.19 2.39 -27.18
C ARG A 389 -16.57 3.60 -26.50
N TYR A 390 -15.53 3.42 -25.69
CA TYR A 390 -14.88 4.53 -25.00
C TYR A 390 -14.23 5.50 -25.99
N GLU A 391 -13.53 5.00 -27.01
CA GLU A 391 -12.90 5.86 -28.00
C GLU A 391 -13.92 6.67 -28.79
N MET A 392 -14.97 6.03 -29.32
CA MET A 392 -16.04 6.72 -30.03
C MET A 392 -16.71 7.78 -29.15
N PHE A 393 -17.00 7.41 -27.91
CA PHE A 393 -17.66 8.27 -26.95
C PHE A 393 -16.81 9.48 -26.57
N MET A 394 -15.50 9.30 -26.37
CA MET A 394 -14.59 10.41 -26.11
C MET A 394 -14.48 11.33 -27.33
N ARG A 395 -14.39 10.80 -28.56
CA ARG A 395 -14.35 11.63 -29.77
C ARG A 395 -15.60 12.52 -29.91
N ASP A 396 -16.78 11.98 -29.59
CA ASP A 396 -18.03 12.73 -29.58
C ASP A 396 -18.03 13.85 -28.52
N ILE A 397 -17.67 13.54 -27.27
CA ILE A 397 -17.63 14.52 -26.17
C ILE A 397 -16.62 15.63 -26.43
N LEU A 398 -15.44 15.29 -26.95
CA LEU A 398 -14.40 16.27 -27.26
C LEU A 398 -14.84 17.25 -28.36
N GLY A 399 -15.67 16.81 -29.32
CA GLY A 399 -16.25 17.68 -30.35
C GLY A 399 -17.27 18.69 -29.82
N GLN A 400 -17.84 18.45 -28.64
CA GLN A 400 -18.86 19.28 -27.99
C GLN A 400 -18.33 19.97 -26.72
N LEU A 401 -17.02 19.92 -26.50
CA LEU A 401 -16.40 20.44 -25.29
C LEU A 401 -16.61 21.96 -25.21
N SER A 402 -16.96 22.45 -24.03
CA SER A 402 -17.07 23.87 -23.70
C SER A 402 -16.69 24.06 -22.23
N VAL A 403 -16.45 25.32 -21.82
CA VAL A 403 -16.09 25.64 -20.43
C VAL A 403 -17.12 25.07 -19.44
N VAL A 404 -18.41 25.17 -19.78
CA VAL A 404 -19.49 24.72 -18.87
C VAL A 404 -19.67 23.20 -18.86
N LYS A 405 -19.27 22.51 -19.93
CA LYS A 405 -19.34 21.05 -20.02
C LYS A 405 -18.06 20.36 -19.55
N PHE A 406 -17.03 21.11 -19.15
CA PHE A 406 -15.71 20.59 -18.84
C PHE A 406 -15.73 19.54 -17.71
N ASP A 407 -16.35 19.86 -16.58
CA ASP A 407 -16.40 18.94 -15.42
C ASP A 407 -17.19 17.66 -15.74
N HIS A 408 -18.26 17.77 -16.52
CA HIS A 408 -19.04 16.63 -16.99
C HIS A 408 -18.24 15.74 -17.96
N ALA A 409 -17.49 16.36 -18.89
CA ALA A 409 -16.58 15.64 -19.79
C ALA A 409 -15.49 14.91 -19.00
N LEU A 410 -14.94 15.55 -17.97
CA LEU A 410 -13.94 14.94 -17.08
C LEU A 410 -14.51 13.75 -16.30
N ALA A 411 -15.73 13.86 -15.76
CA ALA A 411 -16.42 12.77 -15.09
C ALA A 411 -16.64 11.58 -16.04
N LEU A 412 -17.05 11.85 -17.29
CA LEU A 412 -17.22 10.84 -18.33
C LEU A 412 -15.89 10.19 -18.74
N ALA A 413 -14.82 10.96 -18.89
CA ALA A 413 -13.49 10.43 -19.17
C ALA A 413 -12.99 9.49 -18.07
N ARG A 414 -13.42 9.71 -16.82
CA ARG A 414 -13.09 8.90 -15.63
C ARG A 414 -14.00 7.70 -15.41
N TRP A 415 -15.09 7.55 -16.15
CA TRP A 415 -16.04 6.44 -15.98
C TRP A 415 -15.40 5.03 -15.95
N PRO A 416 -14.40 4.70 -16.80
CA PRO A 416 -13.71 3.40 -16.74
C PRO A 416 -12.99 3.10 -15.42
N GLN A 417 -12.79 4.09 -14.53
CA GLN A 417 -12.21 3.88 -13.20
C GLN A 417 -13.09 2.98 -12.32
N MET A 418 -14.39 2.93 -12.58
CA MET A 418 -15.35 2.07 -11.87
C MET A 418 -15.10 0.58 -12.12
N ILE A 419 -14.59 0.24 -13.31
CA ILE A 419 -14.36 -1.13 -13.77
C ILE A 419 -13.01 -1.62 -13.20
N ARG A 420 -13.04 -2.40 -12.12
CA ARG A 420 -11.82 -2.98 -11.51
C ARG A 420 -12.04 -4.46 -11.20
N GLY A 421 -10.94 -5.19 -10.97
CA GLY A 421 -10.98 -6.62 -10.70
C GLY A 421 -10.74 -7.47 -11.95
N TYR A 422 -10.95 -8.78 -11.81
CA TYR A 422 -10.72 -9.79 -12.85
C TYR A 422 -11.86 -10.82 -12.85
N GLY A 423 -12.19 -11.40 -14.02
CA GLY A 423 -13.22 -12.42 -14.15
C GLY A 423 -14.58 -11.93 -13.63
N PRO A 424 -15.31 -12.72 -12.82
CA PRO A 424 -16.66 -12.35 -12.35
C PRO A 424 -16.75 -10.98 -11.67
N VAL A 425 -15.72 -10.61 -10.89
CA VAL A 425 -15.69 -9.30 -10.20
C VAL A 425 -15.61 -8.15 -11.21
N LYS A 426 -14.91 -8.35 -12.33
CA LYS A 426 -14.84 -7.37 -13.42
C LYS A 426 -16.17 -7.29 -14.15
N THR A 427 -16.80 -8.43 -14.46
CA THR A 427 -18.12 -8.48 -15.10
C THR A 427 -19.17 -7.72 -14.29
N GLU A 428 -19.25 -7.96 -12.98
CA GLU A 428 -20.15 -7.20 -12.09
C GLU A 428 -19.82 -5.70 -12.07
N SER A 429 -18.53 -5.34 -12.07
CA SER A 429 -18.10 -3.94 -12.11
C SER A 429 -18.42 -3.26 -13.44
N MET A 430 -18.37 -3.99 -14.56
CA MET A 430 -18.77 -3.50 -15.89
C MET A 430 -20.27 -3.21 -15.92
N ILE A 431 -21.11 -4.11 -15.40
CA ILE A 431 -22.56 -3.89 -15.31
C ILE A 431 -22.86 -2.64 -14.48
N LYS A 432 -22.22 -2.48 -13.32
CA LYS A 432 -22.40 -1.28 -12.48
C LYS A 432 -21.95 0.00 -13.19
N ALA A 433 -20.84 -0.07 -13.92
CA ALA A 433 -20.37 1.05 -14.72
C ALA A 433 -21.41 1.38 -15.81
N ASP A 434 -21.90 0.39 -16.55
CA ASP A 434 -22.89 0.58 -17.60
C ASP A 434 -24.19 1.21 -17.09
N LEU A 435 -24.62 0.88 -15.87
CA LEU A 435 -25.79 1.50 -15.24
C LEU A 435 -25.57 2.97 -14.87
N ALA A 436 -24.33 3.39 -14.58
CA ALA A 436 -24.01 4.79 -14.25
C ALA A 436 -23.86 5.69 -15.47
N LEU A 437 -23.52 5.12 -16.63
CA LEU A 437 -23.17 5.87 -17.83
C LEU A 437 -24.33 6.75 -18.39
N PRO A 438 -25.60 6.30 -18.44
CA PRO A 438 -26.71 7.14 -18.88
C PRO A 438 -26.85 8.43 -18.07
N SER A 439 -26.72 8.35 -16.75
CA SER A 439 -26.81 9.52 -15.86
C SER A 439 -25.65 10.50 -16.08
N LEU A 440 -24.43 9.98 -16.23
CA LEU A 440 -23.27 10.84 -16.54
C LEU A 440 -23.41 11.50 -17.91
N ARG A 441 -23.98 10.78 -18.89
CA ARG A 441 -24.20 11.32 -20.23
C ARG A 441 -25.29 12.39 -20.24
N ALA A 442 -26.41 12.15 -19.57
CA ALA A 442 -27.47 13.13 -19.41
C ALA A 442 -26.96 14.43 -18.77
N ALA A 443 -26.07 14.34 -17.78
CA ALA A 443 -25.45 15.52 -17.16
C ALA A 443 -24.56 16.33 -18.13
N PHE A 444 -23.89 15.66 -19.08
CA PHE A 444 -23.11 16.33 -20.12
C PHE A 444 -23.97 16.94 -21.24
N ASP A 445 -25.06 16.26 -21.59
CA ASP A 445 -25.98 16.71 -22.64
C ASP A 445 -26.88 17.86 -22.15
N ALA A 446 -27.19 17.91 -20.85
CA ALA A 446 -27.96 18.97 -20.24
C ALA A 446 -27.30 20.33 -20.47
N ASN A 447 -28.04 21.26 -21.08
CA ASN A 447 -27.58 22.63 -21.23
C ASN A 447 -27.79 23.40 -19.91
N PRO A 448 -26.88 24.29 -19.51
CA PRO A 448 -27.01 25.08 -18.28
C PRO A 448 -28.27 25.94 -18.23
N SER A 449 -28.90 26.22 -19.38
CA SER A 449 -30.16 26.95 -19.48
C SER A 449 -31.36 26.19 -18.86
N ASP A 450 -31.31 24.87 -18.76
CA ASP A 450 -32.42 24.05 -18.23
C ASP A 450 -32.50 24.07 -16.70
N TYR A 451 -31.49 24.61 -16.02
CA TYR A 451 -31.51 24.79 -14.56
C TYR A 451 -32.20 26.09 -14.09
N THR A 452 -32.75 26.90 -15.02
CA THR A 452 -33.36 28.20 -14.69
C THR A 452 -34.90 28.23 -14.66
N SER A 453 -35.59 27.09 -14.70
CA SER A 453 -37.06 27.08 -14.47
C SER A 453 -37.45 26.27 -13.24
N HIS A 454 -37.71 27.02 -12.16
CA HIS A 454 -38.46 26.67 -10.94
C HIS A 454 -37.69 26.07 -9.76
N PRO A 455 -37.44 26.85 -8.67
CA PRO A 455 -37.27 26.26 -7.36
C PRO A 455 -38.59 25.57 -6.95
N PRO A 456 -38.56 24.35 -6.37
CA PRO A 456 -39.74 23.78 -5.75
C PRO A 456 -40.17 24.71 -4.61
N LYS A 457 -41.42 25.17 -4.66
CA LYS A 457 -42.07 25.84 -3.54
C LYS A 457 -41.96 24.92 -2.33
N VAL A 458 -41.22 25.37 -1.32
CA VAL A 458 -41.27 24.79 0.03
C VAL A 458 -42.70 24.98 0.51
N ALA A 459 -43.48 23.89 0.50
CA ALA A 459 -44.76 23.85 1.18
C ALA A 459 -44.46 23.77 2.69
N THR A 460 -44.65 24.88 3.38
CA THR A 460 -44.83 24.94 4.82
C THR A 460 -46.14 24.23 5.18
N ALA A 461 -46.04 23.09 5.87
CA ALA A 461 -46.98 22.62 6.88
C ALA A 461 -46.25 21.59 7.76
#